data_AF-A0A3N0YI98-F1
#
_entry.id   AF-A0A3N0YI98-F1
#
_cell.length_a   1.000
_cell.length_b   1.000
_cell.length_c   1.000
_cell.angle_alpha   90.00
_cell.angle_beta   90.00
_cell.angle_gamma   90.00
#
_symmetry.space_group_name_H-M   'P 1'
#
loop_
_entity.id
_entity.type
_entity.pdbx_description
1 polymer ?
#
loop_
_entity_poly.entity_id
_entity_poly.type
_entity_poly.pdbx_seq_one_letter_code
_entity_poly.pdbx_strand_id
1 'polypeptide(L)'
;MQEQEQKTKLQHFLSELAILGSLQGFHYFQPWLRGREELLLTVVNDDLRWRSPGYAVSVASTFTSSTCSSSYSLDSDYASSPLAGEEPLPQHKQQIPEATLQQTPSRDVDSHLLPASPSEREIAVPEMNCTLFLLAGYAKYGQPYAWIRSNHERLVNVGGTDTLVKDTPMKLKSITDWVSTSQGTHVWDVVSELVGLCTMPPPDNPFSLDMRYLQTLSLPERFLATGALLNFLEMIVVQGSREEPFYDLGEHRA
;
A
#
# COMPACT_ATOMS: atom_id res chain seq x y z
N MET A 1 -15.25 24.02 2.28
CA MET A 1 -14.58 23.86 3.60
C MET A 1 -14.40 22.37 3.92
N GLN A 2 -15.47 21.57 3.89
CA GLN A 2 -15.40 20.10 4.10
C GLN A 2 -14.47 19.37 3.12
N GLU A 3 -14.52 19.68 1.81
CA GLU A 3 -13.64 19.03 0.82
C GLU A 3 -12.15 19.31 1.09
N GLN A 4 -11.81 20.53 1.51
CA GLN A 4 -10.44 20.90 1.83
C GLN A 4 -9.95 20.17 3.08
N GLU A 5 -10.81 20.04 4.08
CA GLU A 5 -10.53 19.29 5.30
C GLU A 5 -10.27 17.80 4.98
N GLN A 6 -11.10 17.18 4.15
CA GLN A 6 -10.91 15.80 3.70
C GLN A 6 -9.60 15.61 2.94
N LYS A 7 -9.24 16.54 2.05
CA LYS A 7 -7.95 16.52 1.34
C LYS A 7 -6.77 16.59 2.31
N THR A 8 -6.83 17.45 3.32
CA THR A 8 -5.78 17.57 4.34
C THR A 8 -5.66 16.27 5.16
N LYS A 9 -6.78 15.69 5.60
CA LYS A 9 -6.78 14.39 6.32
C LYS A 9 -6.18 13.29 5.46
N LEU A 10 -6.59 13.18 4.20
CA LEU A 10 -6.07 12.18 3.29
C LEU A 10 -4.57 12.35 3.04
N GLN A 11 -4.10 13.60 2.87
CA GLN A 11 -2.67 13.88 2.73
C GLN A 11 -1.87 13.47 3.97
N HIS A 12 -2.42 13.70 5.16
CA HIS A 12 -1.81 13.23 6.40
C HIS A 12 -1.69 11.70 6.41
N PHE A 13 -2.79 10.99 6.14
CA PHE A 13 -2.82 9.53 6.05
C PHE A 13 -1.82 8.99 5.02
N LEU A 14 -1.73 9.60 3.84
CA LEU A 14 -0.78 9.21 2.79
C LEU A 14 0.68 9.44 3.21
N SER A 15 0.96 10.50 3.97
CA SER A 15 2.28 10.75 4.54
C SER A 15 2.66 9.64 5.53
N GLU A 16 1.74 9.24 6.41
CA GLU A 16 1.96 8.14 7.35
C GLU A 16 2.14 6.80 6.65
N LEU A 17 1.33 6.56 5.61
CA LEU A 17 1.41 5.36 4.77
C LEU A 17 2.77 5.26 4.08
N ALA A 18 3.32 6.37 3.59
CA ALA A 18 4.66 6.42 3.01
C ALA A 18 5.75 6.14 4.07
N ILE A 19 5.62 6.70 5.28
CA ILE A 19 6.54 6.43 6.40
C ILE A 19 6.50 4.94 6.72
N LEU A 20 5.33 4.38 7.03
CA LEU A 20 5.16 2.96 7.35
C LEU A 20 5.69 2.05 6.25
N GLY A 21 5.37 2.36 4.98
CA GLY A 21 5.80 1.59 3.81
C GLY A 21 7.32 1.54 3.59
N SER A 22 8.08 2.41 4.24
CA SER A 22 9.54 2.42 4.22
C SER A 22 10.19 1.62 5.35
N LEU A 23 9.39 1.11 6.30
CA LEU A 23 9.87 0.42 7.50
C LEU A 23 9.91 -1.09 7.29
N GLN A 24 10.81 -1.74 8.03
CA GLN A 24 10.92 -3.19 8.11
C GLN A 24 11.29 -3.59 9.54
N GLY A 25 11.02 -4.84 9.90
CA GLY A 25 11.36 -5.38 11.22
C GLY A 25 10.23 -5.43 12.24
N PHE A 26 8.98 -5.54 11.78
CA PHE A 26 7.84 -5.88 12.64
C PHE A 26 7.63 -7.40 12.66
N HIS A 27 7.15 -7.95 13.77
CA HIS A 27 6.91 -9.38 13.93
C HIS A 27 5.69 -9.89 13.15
N TYR A 28 4.59 -9.13 13.21
CA TYR A 28 3.28 -9.60 12.76
C TYR A 28 2.90 -9.15 11.35
N PHE A 29 3.63 -8.18 10.80
CA PHE A 29 3.34 -7.68 9.47
C PHE A 29 4.59 -7.18 8.76
N GLN A 30 4.50 -7.09 7.44
CA GLN A 30 5.51 -6.50 6.58
C GLN A 30 4.83 -5.53 5.61
N PRO A 31 5.13 -4.23 5.71
CA PRO A 31 4.63 -3.25 4.76
C PRO A 31 5.54 -3.19 3.52
N TRP A 32 4.95 -2.92 2.36
CA TRP A 32 5.68 -2.67 1.12
C TRP A 32 4.99 -1.58 0.32
N LEU A 33 5.67 -0.45 0.16
CA LEU A 33 5.14 0.68 -0.60
C LEU A 33 5.09 0.35 -2.09
N ARG A 34 3.88 0.29 -2.65
CA ARG A 34 3.68 0.03 -4.08
C ARG A 34 3.66 1.31 -4.90
N GLY A 35 3.14 2.40 -4.32
CA GLY A 35 3.02 3.68 -4.98
C GLY A 35 2.80 4.81 -3.97
N ARG A 36 2.46 6.00 -4.47
CA ARG A 36 2.21 7.16 -3.60
C ARG A 36 0.92 7.04 -2.78
N GLU A 37 -0.03 6.26 -3.27
CA GLU A 37 -1.36 6.11 -2.66
C GLU A 37 -1.65 4.66 -2.26
N GLU A 38 -0.69 3.73 -2.43
CA GLU A 38 -0.88 2.29 -2.28
C GLU A 38 0.24 1.63 -1.47
N LEU A 39 -0.16 0.83 -0.48
CA LEU A 39 0.70 0.00 0.37
C LEU A 39 0.21 -1.45 0.32
N LEU A 40 1.10 -2.39 0.06
CA LEU A 40 0.85 -3.80 0.34
C LEU A 40 1.22 -4.11 1.79
N LEU A 41 0.35 -4.81 2.50
CA LEU A 41 0.57 -5.21 3.88
C LEU A 41 0.44 -6.73 3.98
N THR A 42 1.56 -7.41 4.23
CA THR A 42 1.55 -8.84 4.54
C THR A 42 1.39 -9.02 6.03
N VAL A 43 0.40 -9.78 6.49
CA VAL A 43 0.11 -9.99 7.92
C VAL A 43 0.17 -11.48 8.23
N VAL A 44 0.84 -11.84 9.31
CA VAL A 44 0.97 -13.23 9.79
C VAL A 44 -0.37 -13.72 10.32
N ASN A 45 -0.71 -14.98 10.05
CA ASN A 45 -1.99 -15.53 10.46
C ASN A 45 -1.97 -16.33 11.77
N ASP A 46 -0.89 -17.08 12.00
CA ASP A 46 -0.75 -17.93 13.19
C ASP A 46 0.63 -17.65 13.77
N ASP A 47 0.71 -17.42 15.08
CA ASP A 47 1.95 -17.04 15.78
C ASP A 47 2.93 -18.22 15.95
N LEU A 48 3.08 -19.02 14.89
CA LEU A 48 4.07 -20.07 14.77
C LEU A 48 5.43 -19.47 14.42
N ARG A 49 5.98 -18.63 15.32
CA ARG A 49 7.36 -18.12 15.25
C ARG A 49 7.77 -17.73 13.82
N TRP A 50 6.94 -16.91 13.18
CA TRP A 50 7.18 -16.41 11.84
C TRP A 50 8.59 -15.85 11.74
N ARG A 51 9.31 -16.24 10.68
CA ARG A 51 10.64 -15.75 10.38
C ARG A 51 10.48 -14.68 9.32
N SER A 52 10.85 -13.44 9.63
CA SER A 52 10.94 -12.37 8.63
C SER A 52 11.80 -12.87 7.46
N PRO A 53 11.26 -13.05 6.24
CA PRO A 53 12.06 -13.45 5.10
C PRO A 53 12.90 -12.22 4.75
N GLY A 54 14.20 -12.29 5.02
CA GLY A 54 15.14 -11.28 4.57
C GLY A 54 15.16 -11.28 3.04
N TYR A 55 14.28 -10.51 2.41
CA TYR A 55 14.34 -10.29 0.98
C TYR A 55 15.54 -9.38 0.69
N ALA A 56 16.38 -9.82 -0.25
CA ALA A 56 17.48 -9.01 -0.74
C ALA A 56 16.93 -7.68 -1.27
N VAL A 57 17.46 -6.59 -0.72
CA VAL A 57 17.19 -5.21 -1.14
C VAL A 57 17.22 -5.15 -2.67
N SER A 58 16.13 -4.72 -3.29
CA SER A 58 16.09 -4.40 -4.72
C SER A 58 17.19 -3.38 -5.01
N VAL A 59 18.18 -3.79 -5.80
CA VAL A 59 19.30 -2.99 -6.34
C VAL A 59 18.86 -1.85 -7.27
N ALA A 60 17.61 -1.39 -7.20
CA ALA A 60 17.08 -0.31 -8.03
C ALA A 60 17.62 1.08 -7.62
N SER A 61 18.26 1.19 -6.45
CA SER A 61 18.85 2.44 -5.96
C SER A 61 20.37 2.47 -6.15
N THR A 62 20.85 2.20 -7.36
CA THR A 62 22.24 2.54 -7.75
C THR A 62 22.21 3.44 -8.98
N PHE A 63 21.48 4.56 -8.90
CA PHE A 63 21.87 5.73 -9.66
C PHE A 63 22.93 6.46 -8.83
N THR A 64 24.19 6.13 -9.10
CA THR A 64 25.32 6.97 -8.71
C THR A 64 25.08 8.36 -9.30
N SER A 65 24.84 9.33 -8.42
CA SER A 65 24.91 10.75 -8.71
C SER A 65 26.33 11.06 -9.20
N SER A 66 26.56 11.00 -10.52
CA SER A 66 27.77 11.51 -11.13
C SER A 66 27.72 13.04 -11.04
N THR A 67 28.63 13.56 -10.23
CA THR A 67 28.97 14.96 -10.05
C THR A 67 28.95 15.74 -11.37
N CYS A 68 28.05 16.72 -11.47
CA CYS A 68 28.05 17.71 -12.53
C CYS A 68 29.17 18.73 -12.27
N SER A 69 30.34 18.49 -12.87
CA SER A 69 31.35 19.55 -13.05
C SER A 69 31.11 20.22 -14.39
N SER A 70 30.76 21.50 -14.31
CA SER A 70 30.59 22.44 -15.40
C SER A 70 31.90 22.69 -16.16
N SER A 71 31.88 22.49 -17.47
CA SER A 71 32.71 23.26 -18.39
C SER A 71 31.98 23.40 -19.74
N TYR A 72 31.77 24.65 -20.11
CA TYR A 72 31.32 25.09 -21.42
C TYR A 72 32.42 24.80 -22.46
N SER A 73 32.02 24.43 -23.68
CA SER A 73 32.70 24.84 -24.91
C SER A 73 31.81 24.56 -26.12
N LEU A 74 31.71 25.60 -26.94
CA LEU A 74 30.97 25.73 -28.19
C LEU A 74 31.67 24.95 -29.30
N ASP A 75 30.92 24.25 -30.17
CA ASP A 75 31.11 24.44 -31.61
C ASP A 75 29.88 23.99 -32.42
N SER A 76 29.65 24.70 -33.52
CA SER A 76 28.57 24.56 -34.48
C SER A 76 28.93 23.57 -35.59
N ASP A 77 27.92 22.96 -36.24
CA ASP A 77 27.65 23.15 -37.69
C ASP A 77 26.78 22.03 -38.32
N TYR A 78 25.73 22.48 -39.05
CA TYR A 78 25.14 21.97 -40.32
C TYR A 78 24.82 20.44 -40.47
N ALA A 79 23.70 19.95 -41.03
CA ALA A 79 22.72 20.49 -41.98
C ALA A 79 21.51 19.53 -42.16
N SER A 80 20.35 20.13 -42.48
CA SER A 80 19.33 19.72 -43.48
C SER A 80 18.51 18.40 -43.38
N SER A 81 17.19 18.59 -43.21
CA SER A 81 16.06 17.83 -43.85
C SER A 81 15.94 18.22 -45.34
N PRO A 82 15.25 17.50 -46.29
CA PRO A 82 13.82 17.12 -46.22
C PRO A 82 13.28 15.89 -47.06
N LEU A 83 12.03 15.48 -46.75
CA LEU A 83 10.87 14.93 -47.53
C LEU A 83 10.95 14.26 -48.94
N ALA A 84 10.21 13.13 -49.12
CA ALA A 84 8.99 12.93 -49.99
C ALA A 84 8.87 11.61 -50.82
N GLY A 85 7.63 11.05 -50.87
CA GLY A 85 7.02 10.19 -51.93
C GLY A 85 7.01 8.66 -51.67
N GLU A 86 6.04 7.81 -52.05
CA GLU A 86 4.64 7.83 -52.56
C GLU A 86 4.15 6.33 -52.57
N GLU A 87 2.83 6.06 -52.61
CA GLU A 87 2.06 4.77 -52.53
C GLU A 87 2.27 3.74 -53.71
N PRO A 88 1.52 2.59 -53.93
CA PRO A 88 0.29 1.99 -53.31
C PRO A 88 0.18 0.43 -53.10
N LEU A 89 -0.94 0.05 -52.47
CA LEU A 89 -1.67 -1.25 -52.20
C LEU A 89 -1.98 -2.19 -53.42
N PRO A 90 -2.41 -3.50 -53.26
CA PRO A 90 -3.77 -3.87 -52.77
C PRO A 90 -4.02 -5.21 -51.99
N GLN A 91 -5.07 -5.11 -51.17
CA GLN A 91 -6.08 -6.03 -50.59
C GLN A 91 -6.16 -7.54 -50.93
N HIS A 92 -6.41 -8.37 -49.90
CA HIS A 92 -7.50 -9.38 -49.92
C HIS A 92 -8.13 -9.58 -48.53
N LYS A 93 -9.39 -10.03 -48.53
CA LYS A 93 -10.48 -9.76 -47.58
C LYS A 93 -11.08 -11.08 -47.08
N GLN A 94 -11.45 -11.20 -45.80
CA GLN A 94 -12.44 -12.14 -45.22
C GLN A 94 -12.41 -11.98 -43.69
N GLN A 95 -13.47 -11.94 -42.87
CA GLN A 95 -14.92 -11.74 -43.00
C GLN A 95 -15.44 -11.63 -41.54
N ILE A 96 -16.43 -10.77 -41.28
CA ILE A 96 -17.08 -10.50 -39.98
C ILE A 96 -18.13 -11.61 -39.65
N PRO A 97 -18.70 -11.70 -38.43
CA PRO A 97 -19.96 -10.98 -38.21
C PRO A 97 -20.13 -10.29 -36.84
N GLU A 98 -20.87 -9.18 -36.90
CA GLU A 98 -21.33 -8.29 -35.84
C GLU A 98 -22.36 -8.94 -34.89
N ALA A 99 -22.37 -8.49 -33.64
CA ALA A 99 -23.60 -8.39 -32.85
C ALA A 99 -23.60 -7.05 -32.09
N THR A 100 -24.42 -6.15 -32.58
CA THR A 100 -24.69 -4.80 -32.05
C THR A 100 -25.54 -4.88 -30.79
N LEU A 101 -25.07 -4.28 -29.68
CA LEU A 101 -25.97 -3.78 -28.64
C LEU A 101 -25.59 -2.33 -28.30
N GLN A 102 -26.62 -1.50 -28.44
CA GLN A 102 -26.67 -0.06 -28.20
C GLN A 102 -26.32 0.28 -26.76
N GLN A 103 -25.52 1.33 -26.54
CA GLN A 103 -25.61 2.13 -25.33
C GLN A 103 -25.62 3.62 -25.66
N THR A 104 -26.77 4.21 -25.35
CA THR A 104 -27.10 5.63 -25.19
C THR A 104 -26.08 6.42 -24.34
N PRO A 105 -25.96 7.74 -24.51
CA PRO A 105 -25.11 8.57 -23.67
C PRO A 105 -25.78 8.76 -22.30
N SER A 106 -25.45 7.90 -21.33
CA SER A 106 -25.92 8.02 -19.96
C SER A 106 -25.09 9.05 -19.20
N ARG A 107 -25.74 10.18 -18.94
CA ARG A 107 -25.39 11.20 -17.96
C ARG A 107 -24.98 10.58 -16.62
N ASP A 108 -23.82 10.99 -16.11
CA ASP A 108 -23.58 11.42 -14.73
C ASP A 108 -24.13 10.51 -13.60
N VAL A 109 -23.49 9.34 -13.40
CA VAL A 109 -23.66 8.49 -12.20
C VAL A 109 -22.29 8.00 -11.69
N ASP A 110 -21.25 8.82 -11.83
CA ASP A 110 -19.88 8.48 -11.40
C ASP A 110 -19.64 8.76 -9.90
N SER A 111 -20.69 9.07 -9.14
CA SER A 111 -20.56 9.66 -7.80
C SER A 111 -20.41 8.69 -6.64
N HIS A 112 -20.65 7.37 -6.78
CA HIS A 112 -20.65 6.46 -5.61
C HIS A 112 -20.20 5.01 -5.86
N LEU A 113 -19.44 4.72 -6.90
CA LEU A 113 -18.88 3.37 -7.06
C LEU A 113 -17.73 3.16 -6.07
N LEU A 114 -17.76 2.03 -5.36
CA LEU A 114 -16.66 1.62 -4.50
C LEU A 114 -15.38 1.49 -5.33
N PRO A 115 -14.22 1.82 -4.77
CA PRO A 115 -12.97 1.65 -5.48
C PRO A 115 -12.79 0.19 -5.89
N ALA A 116 -12.66 -0.04 -7.20
CA ALA A 116 -12.27 -1.33 -7.72
C ALA A 116 -10.81 -1.60 -7.34
N SER A 117 -10.50 -2.86 -7.07
CA SER A 117 -9.14 -3.29 -6.74
C SER A 117 -8.20 -3.22 -7.96
N PRO A 118 -6.96 -2.70 -7.82
CA PRO A 118 -5.94 -2.84 -8.85
C PRO A 118 -5.56 -4.31 -9.13
N SER A 119 -5.00 -4.59 -10.32
CA SER A 119 -4.76 -5.95 -10.81
C SER A 119 -3.79 -6.79 -9.98
N GLU A 120 -4.18 -8.04 -9.70
CA GLU A 120 -3.46 -9.07 -8.89
C GLU A 120 -2.17 -9.60 -9.56
N ARG A 121 -2.00 -9.41 -10.87
CA ARG A 121 -0.91 -10.01 -11.67
C ARG A 121 0.51 -9.53 -11.33
N GLU A 122 0.63 -8.52 -10.49
CA GLU A 122 1.91 -7.89 -10.12
C GLU A 122 2.35 -8.23 -8.69
N ILE A 123 1.54 -8.98 -7.94
CA ILE A 123 1.73 -9.14 -6.51
C ILE A 123 2.35 -10.51 -6.20
N ALA A 124 3.55 -10.52 -5.62
CA ALA A 124 4.15 -11.74 -5.10
C ALA A 124 3.27 -12.30 -3.97
N VAL A 125 2.79 -13.53 -4.15
CA VAL A 125 1.95 -14.21 -3.16
C VAL A 125 2.79 -14.47 -1.90
N PRO A 126 2.32 -14.08 -0.70
CA PRO A 126 3.03 -14.36 0.54
C PRO A 126 3.24 -15.85 0.75
N GLU A 127 4.24 -16.18 1.57
CA GLU A 127 4.50 -17.55 2.01
C GLU A 127 3.26 -18.15 2.70
N MET A 128 3.21 -19.49 2.74
CA MET A 128 2.23 -20.22 3.53
C MET A 128 2.17 -19.63 4.96
N ASN A 129 0.97 -19.24 5.40
CA ASN A 129 0.63 -18.64 6.71
C ASN A 129 0.57 -17.10 6.81
N CYS A 130 0.61 -16.36 5.71
CA CYS A 130 0.38 -14.91 5.72
C CYS A 130 -0.78 -14.48 4.82
N THR A 131 -1.54 -13.48 5.27
CA THR A 131 -2.60 -12.82 4.49
C THR A 131 -2.10 -11.50 3.96
N LEU A 132 -2.31 -11.26 2.67
CA LEU A 132 -1.93 -10.03 1.99
C LEU A 132 -3.11 -9.09 1.89
N PHE A 133 -2.86 -7.82 2.18
CA PHE A 133 -3.80 -6.73 1.99
C PHE A 133 -3.23 -5.68 1.05
N LEU A 134 -4.11 -5.00 0.34
CA LEU A 134 -3.84 -3.71 -0.27
C LEU A 134 -4.51 -2.63 0.57
N LEU A 135 -3.73 -1.67 1.07
CA LEU A 135 -4.22 -0.45 1.68
C LEU A 135 -4.01 0.69 0.70
N ALA A 136 -5.04 1.48 0.42
CA ALA A 136 -4.91 2.62 -0.48
C ALA A 136 -5.75 3.82 -0.04
N GLY A 137 -5.31 5.02 -0.41
CA GLY A 137 -6.02 6.27 -0.15
C GLY A 137 -6.05 7.15 -1.40
N TYR A 138 -6.84 6.77 -2.42
CA TYR A 138 -6.87 7.54 -3.66
C TYR A 138 -7.61 8.86 -3.49
N ALA A 139 -7.02 9.94 -4.02
CA ALA A 139 -7.61 11.28 -4.00
C ALA A 139 -9.04 11.33 -4.58
N LYS A 140 -9.37 10.48 -5.57
CA LYS A 140 -10.71 10.41 -6.18
C LYS A 140 -11.80 10.08 -5.15
N TYR A 141 -11.49 9.25 -4.14
CA TYR A 141 -12.49 8.78 -3.17
C TYR A 141 -12.42 9.51 -1.82
N GLY A 142 -11.34 10.25 -1.55
CA GLY A 142 -11.25 11.13 -0.38
C GLY A 142 -11.10 10.42 0.98
N GLN A 143 -10.88 9.10 1.00
CA GLN A 143 -10.73 8.31 2.22
C GLN A 143 -9.90 7.03 1.97
N PRO A 144 -9.36 6.41 3.02
CA PRO A 144 -8.65 5.14 2.90
C PRO A 144 -9.59 3.95 2.67
N TYR A 145 -9.06 2.90 2.04
CA TYR A 145 -9.71 1.62 1.79
C TYR A 145 -8.71 0.48 1.89
N ALA A 146 -9.17 -0.68 2.35
CA ALA A 146 -8.37 -1.90 2.42
C ALA A 146 -9.04 -3.02 1.63
N TRP A 147 -8.26 -3.88 0.99
CA TRP A 147 -8.74 -5.08 0.29
C TRP A 147 -7.92 -6.28 0.68
N ILE A 148 -8.55 -7.45 0.67
CA ILE A 148 -7.87 -8.72 0.81
C ILE A 148 -7.26 -9.09 -0.57
N ARG A 149 -6.03 -9.60 -0.58
CA ARG A 149 -5.29 -10.05 -1.77
C ARG A 149 -4.87 -11.53 -1.71
N SER A 150 -4.90 -12.15 -0.53
CA SER A 150 -4.76 -13.61 -0.39
C SER A 150 -5.65 -14.14 0.75
N ASN A 151 -5.80 -15.46 0.88
CA ASN A 151 -6.53 -16.14 1.96
C ASN A 151 -7.94 -15.57 2.27
N HIS A 152 -8.73 -15.23 1.25
CA HIS A 152 -10.04 -14.60 1.45
C HIS A 152 -10.99 -15.48 2.26
N GLU A 153 -10.88 -16.79 2.08
CA GLU A 153 -11.65 -17.81 2.77
C GLU A 153 -11.46 -17.82 4.29
N ARG A 154 -10.36 -17.23 4.81
CA ARG A 154 -10.12 -17.14 6.26
C ARG A 154 -10.91 -16.01 6.93
N LEU A 155 -11.11 -14.91 6.22
CA LEU A 155 -11.66 -13.67 6.78
C LEU A 155 -13.08 -13.39 6.31
N VAL A 156 -13.50 -14.03 5.22
CA VAL A 156 -14.85 -13.92 4.67
C VAL A 156 -15.41 -15.32 4.48
N ASN A 157 -16.62 -15.55 4.98
CA ASN A 157 -17.37 -16.79 4.71
C ASN A 157 -17.81 -16.80 3.24
N VAL A 158 -16.91 -17.14 2.33
CA VAL A 158 -17.18 -17.20 0.89
C VAL A 158 -17.86 -18.54 0.58
N GLY A 159 -19.17 -18.58 0.79
CA GLY A 159 -20.04 -19.58 0.17
C GLY A 159 -20.28 -19.23 -1.30
N GLY A 160 -19.29 -19.45 -2.16
CA GLY A 160 -19.46 -19.30 -3.61
C GLY A 160 -18.28 -18.63 -4.32
N THR A 161 -17.79 -19.27 -5.37
CA THR A 161 -16.76 -18.79 -6.31
C THR A 161 -17.19 -17.50 -7.02
N ASP A 162 -17.11 -16.36 -6.34
CA ASP A 162 -17.45 -15.08 -6.94
C ASP A 162 -16.22 -14.16 -6.94
N THR A 163 -15.62 -13.98 -8.12
CA THR A 163 -14.44 -13.14 -8.35
C THR A 163 -14.67 -11.69 -7.93
N LEU A 164 -15.93 -11.25 -7.86
CA LEU A 164 -16.36 -9.92 -7.43
C LEU A 164 -16.08 -9.62 -5.95
N VAL A 165 -15.93 -10.65 -5.10
CA VAL A 165 -15.62 -10.47 -3.67
C VAL A 165 -14.22 -9.86 -3.48
N LYS A 166 -13.27 -10.18 -4.38
CA LYS A 166 -11.90 -9.65 -4.32
C LYS A 166 -11.82 -8.13 -4.56
N ASP A 167 -12.75 -7.61 -5.34
CA ASP A 167 -12.80 -6.20 -5.71
C ASP A 167 -13.52 -5.33 -4.67
N THR A 168 -14.16 -5.95 -3.68
CA THR A 168 -14.92 -5.26 -2.64
C THR A 168 -14.00 -4.85 -1.49
N PRO A 169 -13.93 -3.54 -1.13
CA PRO A 169 -13.13 -3.11 0.01
C PRO A 169 -13.69 -3.66 1.32
N MET A 170 -12.80 -3.95 2.26
CA MET A 170 -13.14 -4.37 3.62
C MET A 170 -13.84 -3.23 4.37
N LYS A 171 -14.79 -3.61 5.22
CA LYS A 171 -15.44 -2.71 6.16
C LYS A 171 -14.74 -2.79 7.51
N LEU A 172 -13.63 -2.05 7.63
CA LEU A 172 -12.87 -1.93 8.87
C LEU A 172 -13.49 -0.83 9.75
N LYS A 173 -13.49 -1.03 11.06
CA LYS A 173 -13.96 -0.04 12.04
C LYS A 173 -13.12 1.23 11.93
N SER A 174 -11.79 1.09 11.93
CA SER A 174 -10.83 2.18 11.76
C SER A 174 -11.15 3.05 10.54
N ILE A 175 -11.46 2.44 9.39
CA ILE A 175 -11.81 3.17 8.16
C ILE A 175 -13.23 3.76 8.23
N THR A 176 -14.19 3.07 8.83
CA THR A 176 -15.57 3.56 8.95
C THR A 176 -15.65 4.80 9.84
N ASP A 177 -14.79 4.88 10.86
CA ASP A 177 -14.68 6.01 11.78
C ASP A 177 -14.00 7.25 11.15
N TRP A 178 -13.47 7.15 9.92
CA TRP A 178 -12.83 8.24 9.17
C TRP A 178 -13.68 9.51 9.10
N VAL A 179 -14.99 9.34 8.88
CA VAL A 179 -15.94 10.46 8.75
C VAL A 179 -16.29 11.05 10.12
N SER A 180 -16.33 10.21 11.15
CA SER A 180 -16.74 10.57 12.50
C SER A 180 -15.65 11.34 13.25
N THR A 181 -14.38 11.05 12.98
CA THR A 181 -13.25 11.61 13.71
C THR A 181 -12.72 12.88 13.04
N SER A 182 -12.64 13.97 13.80
CA SER A 182 -12.09 15.25 13.31
C SER A 182 -10.61 15.17 12.93
N GLN A 183 -9.85 14.29 13.57
CA GLN A 183 -8.44 14.02 13.24
C GLN A 183 -8.26 12.98 12.11
N GLY A 184 -9.34 12.33 11.68
CA GLY A 184 -9.28 11.21 10.74
C GLY A 184 -8.81 9.91 11.39
N THR A 185 -8.53 8.92 10.54
CA THR A 185 -7.97 7.61 10.92
C THR A 185 -6.49 7.62 10.60
N HIS A 186 -5.64 7.11 11.50
CA HIS A 186 -4.22 6.96 11.21
C HIS A 186 -3.91 5.62 10.57
N VAL A 187 -2.76 5.53 9.88
CA VAL A 187 -2.36 4.27 9.22
C VAL A 187 -2.20 3.12 10.23
N TRP A 188 -1.71 3.41 11.43
CA TRP A 188 -1.51 2.40 12.47
C TRP A 188 -2.83 1.87 13.04
N ASP A 189 -3.91 2.65 13.05
CA ASP A 189 -5.22 2.15 13.49
C ASP A 189 -5.71 1.03 12.57
N VAL A 190 -5.56 1.24 11.25
CA VAL A 190 -5.92 0.26 10.22
C VAL A 190 -5.04 -0.98 10.31
N VAL A 191 -3.73 -0.81 10.49
CA VAL A 191 -2.77 -1.91 10.59
C VAL A 191 -3.02 -2.75 11.84
N SER A 192 -3.27 -2.11 12.99
CA SER A 192 -3.58 -2.80 14.24
C SER A 192 -4.84 -3.66 14.11
N GLU A 193 -5.90 -3.11 13.50
CA GLU A 193 -7.13 -3.85 13.23
C GLU A 193 -6.88 -5.07 12.32
N LEU A 194 -6.12 -4.89 11.23
CA LEU A 194 -5.78 -5.99 10.32
C LEU A 194 -4.93 -7.07 11.00
N VAL A 195 -3.95 -6.69 11.82
CA VAL A 195 -3.13 -7.63 12.61
C VAL A 195 -3.99 -8.42 13.58
N GLY A 196 -4.89 -7.76 14.32
CA GLY A 196 -5.80 -8.41 15.25
C GLY A 196 -6.84 -9.32 14.58
N LEU A 197 -7.22 -9.05 13.33
CA LEU A 197 -8.11 -9.92 12.56
C LEU A 197 -7.41 -11.18 12.04
N CYS A 198 -6.12 -11.10 11.72
CA CYS A 198 -5.40 -12.21 11.10
C CYS A 198 -4.74 -13.13 12.10
N THR A 199 -4.14 -12.57 13.14
CA THR A 199 -3.24 -13.28 14.04
C THR A 199 -4.03 -13.97 15.14
N MET A 200 -3.82 -15.28 15.32
CA MET A 200 -4.49 -16.06 16.36
C MET A 200 -3.47 -16.65 17.35
N PRO A 201 -3.54 -16.29 18.66
CA PRO A 201 -4.39 -15.23 19.23
C PRO A 201 -3.97 -13.82 18.76
N PRO A 202 -4.86 -12.81 18.83
CA PRO A 202 -4.48 -11.43 18.56
C PRO A 202 -3.34 -10.99 19.48
N PRO A 203 -2.28 -10.35 18.97
CA PRO A 203 -1.12 -9.98 19.78
C PRO A 203 -1.43 -8.79 20.68
N ASP A 204 -0.88 -8.80 21.89
CA ASP A 204 -0.99 -7.68 22.84
C ASP A 204 -0.40 -6.38 22.29
N ASN A 205 0.67 -6.49 21.50
CA ASN A 205 1.29 -5.37 20.80
C ASN A 205 1.48 -5.67 19.30
N PRO A 206 0.60 -5.16 18.42
CA PRO A 206 0.67 -5.41 16.98
C PRO A 206 1.91 -4.80 16.30
N PHE A 207 2.59 -3.86 16.95
CA PHE A 207 3.81 -3.18 16.46
C PHE A 207 5.10 -3.74 17.07
N SER A 208 5.05 -4.93 17.65
CA SER A 208 6.24 -5.58 18.22
C SER A 208 7.35 -5.74 17.17
N LEU A 209 8.57 -5.34 17.52
CA LEU A 209 9.73 -5.38 16.63
C LEU A 209 10.43 -6.74 16.65
N ASP A 210 10.85 -7.21 15.48
CA ASP A 210 11.74 -8.36 15.31
C ASP A 210 13.19 -7.95 15.61
N MET A 211 13.55 -8.02 16.89
CA MET A 211 14.90 -7.71 17.35
C MET A 211 15.96 -8.63 16.73
N ARG A 212 15.60 -9.85 16.31
CA ARG A 212 16.54 -10.75 15.65
C ARG A 212 16.85 -10.25 14.26
N TYR A 213 15.83 -9.86 13.49
CA TYR A 213 16.02 -9.21 12.20
C TYR A 213 16.93 -7.99 12.32
N LEU A 214 16.67 -7.07 13.25
CA LEU A 214 17.50 -5.88 13.44
C LEU A 214 18.96 -6.23 13.78
N GLN A 215 19.19 -7.33 14.51
CA GLN A 215 20.53 -7.83 14.83
C GLN A 215 21.25 -8.46 13.63
N THR A 216 20.55 -8.84 12.56
CA THR A 216 21.18 -9.34 11.32
C THR A 216 21.68 -8.22 10.41
N LEU A 217 21.09 -7.02 10.52
CA LEU A 217 21.49 -5.86 9.71
C LEU A 217 22.92 -5.42 10.01
N SER A 218 23.61 -4.88 9.00
CA SER A 218 24.91 -4.24 9.18
C SER A 218 24.79 -3.03 10.12
N LEU A 219 25.89 -2.59 10.74
CA LEU A 219 25.83 -1.48 11.70
C LEU A 219 25.19 -0.19 11.12
N PRO A 220 25.53 0.27 9.89
CA PRO A 220 24.89 1.44 9.31
C PRO A 220 23.39 1.27 9.06
N GLU A 221 22.99 0.12 8.50
CA GLU A 221 21.59 -0.18 8.22
C GLU A 221 20.78 -0.32 9.51
N ARG A 222 21.35 -0.98 10.53
CA ARG A 222 20.74 -1.11 11.84
C ARG A 222 20.51 0.25 12.49
N PHE A 223 21.50 1.14 12.42
CA PHE A 223 21.37 2.50 12.96
C PHE A 223 20.23 3.26 12.28
N LEU A 224 20.19 3.23 10.94
CA LEU A 224 19.14 3.88 10.16
C LEU A 224 17.75 3.29 10.43
N ALA A 225 17.64 1.96 10.35
CA ALA A 225 16.38 1.24 10.57
C ALA A 225 15.84 1.47 11.99
N THR A 226 16.72 1.41 13.00
CA THR A 226 16.33 1.66 14.40
C THR A 226 15.83 3.09 14.58
N GLY A 227 16.52 4.09 14.00
CA GLY A 227 16.08 5.48 14.07
C GLY A 227 14.73 5.72 13.39
N ALA A 228 14.52 5.13 12.21
CA ALA A 228 13.26 5.23 11.47
C ALA A 228 12.10 4.54 12.22
N LEU A 229 12.34 3.35 12.77
CA LEU A 229 11.37 2.63 13.60
C LEU A 229 11.03 3.40 14.87
N LEU A 230 12.03 3.94 15.58
CA LEU A 230 11.80 4.75 16.79
C LEU A 230 10.95 5.98 16.49
N ASN A 231 11.24 6.70 15.40
CA ASN A 231 10.45 7.85 14.98
C ASN A 231 8.98 7.47 14.71
N PHE A 232 8.74 6.33 14.05
CA PHE A 232 7.37 5.86 13.80
C PHE A 232 6.65 5.43 15.09
N LEU A 233 7.33 4.70 15.96
CA LEU A 233 6.78 4.30 17.27
C LEU A 233 6.49 5.52 18.16
N GLU A 234 7.33 6.55 18.10
CA GLU A 234 7.08 7.82 18.77
C GLU A 234 5.80 8.49 18.24
N MET A 235 5.58 8.51 16.93
CA MET A 235 4.34 9.03 16.35
C MET A 235 3.12 8.30 16.91
N ILE A 236 3.16 6.96 17.00
CA ILE A 236 2.08 6.17 17.59
C ILE A 236 1.85 6.57 19.06
N VAL A 237 2.91 6.72 19.85
CA VAL A 237 2.79 7.08 21.28
C VAL A 237 2.27 8.51 21.48
N VAL A 238 2.65 9.45 20.61
CA VAL A 238 2.29 10.87 20.74
C VAL A 238 0.90 11.16 20.19
N GLN A 239 0.55 10.54 19.05
CA GLN A 239 -0.68 10.84 18.30
C GLN A 239 -1.76 9.76 18.47
N GLY A 240 -1.38 8.55 18.89
CA GLY A 240 -2.32 7.46 19.10
C GLY A 240 -3.28 7.70 20.27
N SER A 241 -4.37 6.92 20.29
CA SER A 241 -5.36 6.98 21.36
C SER A 241 -4.73 6.68 22.71
N ARG A 242 -4.91 7.60 23.67
CA ARG A 242 -4.49 7.39 25.06
C ARG A 242 -5.41 6.46 25.84
N GLU A 243 -6.64 6.28 25.35
CA GLU A 243 -7.68 5.46 26.00
C GLU A 243 -7.54 3.98 25.64
N GLU A 244 -7.03 3.69 24.43
CA GLU A 244 -6.79 2.34 23.93
C GLU A 244 -5.33 2.23 23.41
N PRO A 245 -4.32 2.15 24.31
CA PRO A 245 -2.93 2.03 23.89
C PRO A 245 -2.68 0.65 23.26
N PHE A 246 -1.83 0.61 22.22
CA PHE A 246 -1.40 -0.62 21.54
C PHE A 246 -0.38 -1.46 22.35
N TYR A 247 -0.27 -1.20 23.65
CA TYR A 247 0.65 -1.87 24.57
C TYR A 247 0.07 -1.85 25.98
N ASP A 248 0.22 -2.95 26.70
CA ASP A 248 -0.15 -2.99 28.10
C ASP A 248 0.95 -2.32 28.94
N LEU A 249 0.59 -1.25 29.64
CA LEU A 249 1.38 -0.71 30.75
C LEU A 249 1.13 -1.62 31.94
N GLY A 250 1.64 -2.84 31.89
CA GLY A 250 1.36 -3.87 32.89
C GLY A 250 1.38 -3.25 34.28
N GLU A 251 0.23 -3.29 34.96
CA GLU A 251 0.14 -2.90 36.36
C GLU A 251 1.06 -3.84 37.13
N HIS A 252 2.32 -3.45 37.32
CA HIS A 252 3.14 -3.98 38.39
C HIS A 252 2.50 -3.50 39.70
N ARG A 253 1.42 -4.17 40.12
CA ARG A 253 0.99 -4.17 41.51
C ARG A 253 2.11 -4.80 42.32
N ALA A 254 2.93 -3.93 42.91
CA ALA A 254 3.81 -4.26 44.02
C ALA A 254 3.00 -4.65 45.25
#